data_AF-A0A8J7N8Y9-F1
#
_entry.id   AF-A0A8J7N8Y9-F1
#
_cell.length_a   1.000
_cell.length_b   1.000
_cell.length_c   1.000
_cell.angle_alpha   90.00
_cell.angle_beta   90.00
_cell.angle_gamma   90.00
#
_symmetry.space_group_name_H-M   'P 1'
#
loop_
_entity.id
_entity.type
_entity.pdbx_description
1 polymer ?
#
loop_
_entity_poly.entity_id
_entity_poly.type
_entity_poly.pdbx_seq_one_letter_code
_entity_poly.pdbx_strand_id
1 'polypeptide(L)' 'MIRAFIGLDLPQGHRDALERLQEDLPLGRAMPAENFHLTLSFLGEQPEPLLEEIHVG' A
#
# COMPACT_ATOMS: atom_id res chain seq x y z
N MET A 1 14.68 -9.20 -9.16
CA MET A 1 13.96 -9.46 -7.91
C MET A 1 13.09 -8.25 -7.63
N ILE A 2 11.83 -8.48 -7.27
CA ILE A 2 10.83 -7.46 -6.98
C ILE A 2 10.46 -7.60 -5.51
N ARG A 3 10.55 -6.51 -4.75
CA ARG A 3 10.00 -6.46 -3.39
C ARG A 3 8.49 -6.30 -3.46
N ALA A 4 7.76 -7.34 -3.09
CA ALA A 4 6.31 -7.39 -3.25
C ALA A 4 5.56 -7.55 -1.92
N PHE A 5 4.30 -7.15 -1.94
CA PHE A 5 3.32 -7.37 -0.88
C PHE A 5 1.93 -7.49 -1.49
N ILE A 6 1.01 -8.13 -0.77
CA ILE A 6 -0.43 -8.17 -1.10
C ILE A 6 -1.10 -7.10 -0.26
N GLY A 7 -1.83 -6.19 -0.90
CA GLY A 7 -2.52 -5.09 -0.23
C GLY A 7 -3.94 -4.90 -0.72
N LEU A 8 -4.78 -4.36 0.17
CA LEU A 8 -6.07 -3.80 -0.21
C LEU A 8 -5.91 -2.30 -0.41
N ASP A 9 -6.46 -1.82 -1.52
CA ASP A 9 -6.61 -0.39 -1.74
C ASP A 9 -7.73 0.17 -0.83
N LEU A 10 -7.65 1.45 -0.51
CA LEU A 10 -8.64 2.13 0.32
C LEU A 10 -9.69 2.84 -0.54
N PRO A 11 -10.99 2.77 -0.22
CA PRO A 11 -11.98 3.58 -0.91
C PRO A 11 -11.67 5.07 -0.75
N GLN A 12 -11.96 5.88 -1.78
CA GLN A 12 -11.56 7.30 -1.85
C GLN A 12 -11.84 8.08 -0.56
N GLY A 13 -13.05 7.97 0.00
CA GLY A 13 -13.41 8.71 1.21
C GLY A 13 -12.54 8.38 2.44
N HIS A 14 -11.97 7.17 2.51
CA HIS A 14 -11.02 6.81 3.56
C HIS A 14 -9.64 7.41 3.30
N ARG A 15 -9.19 7.45 2.03
CA ARG A 15 -7.93 8.11 1.65
C ARG A 15 -7.98 9.60 1.99
N ASP A 16 -9.07 10.29 1.63
CA ASP A 16 -9.26 11.72 1.91
C ASP A 16 -9.31 12.02 3.42
N ALA A 17 -9.85 11.09 4.22
CA ALA A 17 -9.87 11.24 5.67
C ALA A 17 -8.47 11.09 6.28
N LEU A 18 -7.68 10.12 5.81
CA LEU A 18 -6.31 9.90 6.27
C LEU A 18 -5.37 11.02 5.82
N GLU A 19 -5.55 11.54 4.62
CA GLU A 19 -4.76 12.65 4.10
C GLU A 19 -4.92 13.91 4.96
N ARG A 20 -6.16 14.27 5.32
CA ARG A 20 -6.41 15.37 6.27
C ARG A 20 -5.84 15.08 7.66
N LEU A 21 -5.99 13.84 8.15
CA LEU A 21 -5.49 13.47 9.46
C LEU A 21 -3.96 13.62 9.57
N GLN A 22 -3.20 13.28 8.51
CA GLN A 22 -1.74 13.44 8.54
C GLN A 22 -1.29 14.91 8.48
N GLU A 23 -2.08 15.82 7.87
CA GLU A 23 -1.79 17.25 7.86
C GLU A 23 -1.81 17.86 9.27
N ASP A 24 -2.65 17.29 10.14
CA ASP A 24 -2.76 17.70 11.55
C ASP A 24 -1.65 17.10 12.44
N LEU A 25 -0.81 16.19 11.93
CA LEU A 25 0.25 15.56 12.72
C LEU A 25 1.45 16.52 12.88
N PRO A 26 1.88 16.81 14.13
CA PRO A 26 2.97 17.77 14.36
C PRO A 26 4.34 17.24 13.93
N LEU A 27 4.47 15.93 13.71
CA LEU A 27 5.71 15.23 13.38
C LEU A 27 5.39 14.00 12.52
N GLY A 28 6.31 13.64 11.63
CA GLY A 28 6.20 12.50 10.73
C GLY A 28 6.54 12.86 9.29
N ARG A 29 6.63 11.85 8.43
CA ARG A 29 6.74 12.04 6.99
C ARG A 29 5.37 11.76 6.38
N ALA A 30 4.75 12.78 5.81
CA ALA A 30 3.50 12.61 5.08
C ALA A 30 3.69 11.63 3.91
N MET A 31 2.70 10.76 3.73
CA MET A 31 2.63 9.84 2.59
C MET A 31 1.63 10.38 1.57
N PRO A 32 1.95 10.32 0.27
CA PRO A 32 0.97 10.58 -0.78
C PRO A 32 -0.25 9.66 -0.64
N ALA A 33 -1.45 10.19 -0.87
CA ALA A 33 -2.70 9.47 -0.63
C ALA A 33 -2.81 8.18 -1.46
N GLU A 34 -2.21 8.14 -2.66
CA GLU A 34 -2.14 6.96 -3.52
C GLU A 34 -1.32 5.81 -2.93
N ASN A 35 -0.51 6.07 -1.90
CA ASN A 35 0.26 5.05 -1.20
C ASN A 35 -0.47 4.48 0.01
N PHE A 36 -1.66 4.99 0.39
CA PHE A 36 -2.43 4.42 1.48
C PHE A 36 -3.04 3.08 1.07
N HIS A 37 -2.63 2.02 1.76
CA HIS A 37 -3.12 0.67 1.56
C HIS A 37 -3.11 -0.08 2.88
N LEU A 38 -3.88 -1.16 2.94
CA LEU A 38 -3.78 -2.14 4.02
C LEU A 38 -2.95 -3.32 3.55
N THR A 39 -1.72 -3.47 4.05
CA THR A 39 -0.93 -4.67 3.75
C THR A 39 -1.56 -5.90 4.41
N LEU A 40 -1.85 -6.93 3.62
CA LEU A 40 -2.31 -8.23 4.10
C LEU A 40 -1.16 -9.19 4.35
N SER A 41 -0.16 -9.19 3.46
CA SER A 41 1.02 -10.04 3.56
C SER A 41 2.23 -9.43 2.86
N PHE A 42 3.40 -9.48 3.50
CA PHE A 42 4.67 -9.11 2.88
C PHE A 42 5.34 -10.33 2.27
N LEU A 43 5.68 -10.27 0.98
CA LEU A 43 6.31 -11.37 0.26
C LEU A 43 7.84 -11.23 0.20
N GLY A 44 8.37 -10.04 0.49
CA GLY A 44 9.80 -9.76 0.39
C GLY A 44 10.27 -9.73 -1.07
N GLU A 45 11.54 -10.07 -1.29
CA GLU A 45 12.14 -10.15 -2.62
C GLU A 45 11.73 -11.43 -3.34
N GLN A 46 11.06 -11.30 -4.48
CA GLN A 46 10.59 -12.43 -5.29
C GLN A 46 11.01 -12.30 -6.76
N PRO A 47 11.20 -13.41 -7.49
CA PRO A 47 11.37 -13.36 -8.94
C PRO A 47 10.03 -13.03 -9.62
N GLU A 48 10.07 -12.22 -10.68
CA GLU A 48 8.88 -11.77 -11.41
C GLU A 48 7.98 -12.91 -11.90
N PRO A 49 8.50 -14.03 -12.46
CA PRO A 49 7.65 -15.15 -12.87
C PRO A 49 6.82 -15.77 -11.74
N LEU A 50 7.31 -15.76 -10.49
CA LEU A 50 6.56 -16.29 -9.34
C LEU A 50 5.43 -15.34 -8.91
N LEU A 51 5.59 -14.03 -9.14
CA LEU A 51 4.56 -13.04 -8.83
C LEU A 51 3.41 -13.07 -9.84
N GLU A 52 3.69 -13.40 -11.10
CA GLU A 52 2.67 -13.56 -12.14
C GLU A 52 1.65 -14.66 -11.80
N GLU A 53 2.08 -15.74 -11.14
CA GLU A 53 1.20 -16.84 -10.69
C GLU A 53 0.13 -16.38 -9.69
N ILE A 54 0.38 -15.31 -8.93
CA ILE A 54 -0.58 -14.75 -7.94
C ILE A 54 -1.74 -14.02 -8.63
N HIS A 55 -1.55 -13.53 -9.86
CA HIS A 55 -2.57 -12.75 -10.58
C HIS A 55 -3.71 -13.59 -11.16
N VAL A 56 -3.62 -14.92 -11.14
CA VAL A 56 -4.58 -15.85 -11.79
C VAL A 56 -5.83 -16.13 -10.91
N GLY A 57 -6.25 -15.15 -10.11
CA GLY A 57 -7.41 -15.23 -9.20
C GLY A 57 -8.71 -14.81 -9.84
#